data_AF-A0A7C7NME3-F1
#
_entry.id   AF-A0A7C7NME3-F1
#
_cell.length_a   1.000
_cell.length_b   1.000
_cell.length_c   1.000
_cell.angle_alpha   90.00
_cell.angle_beta   90.00
_cell.angle_gamma   90.00
#
_symmetry.space_group_name_H-M   'P 1'
#
loop_
_entity.id
_entity.type
_entity.pdbx_description
1 polymer ?
#
loop_
_entity_poly.entity_id
_entity_poly.type
_entity_poly.pdbx_seq_one_letter_code
_entity_poly.pdbx_strand_id
1 'polypeptide(L)'
;MKKYPFICGIDLDVEEILDDDKCVALSRIQTLISKLHTDFVQPSLKYQLEQYDADTTHTVFSITMAPVAYALTEKSSLGMGGFSYYDLYHSTEGKYISHFNVQAYGCYDYATFQSIVQLGYPANKVVFGMLGDEFGNASLFANAMTELQCIHHDFSTLKGAILWEYGDTHIDGVSWGQSVRRVFNCSRRSHLSRSLHTNDIIIPQCVMS
;
A
#
# COMPACT_ATOMS: atom_id res chain seq x y z
N MET A 1 -31.56 9.53 -3.53
CA MET A 1 -30.53 8.60 -3.01
C MET A 1 -29.17 9.30 -3.12
N LYS A 2 -28.26 9.12 -2.15
CA LYS A 2 -26.91 9.69 -2.25
C LYS A 2 -26.17 9.01 -3.40
N LYS A 3 -25.48 9.79 -4.25
CA LYS A 3 -24.75 9.32 -5.44
C LYS A 3 -23.54 8.42 -5.08
N TYR A 4 -23.07 8.48 -3.84
CA TYR A 4 -21.89 7.75 -3.36
C TYR A 4 -22.12 7.18 -1.95
N PRO A 5 -21.56 6.00 -1.64
CA PRO A 5 -21.54 5.48 -0.27
C PRO A 5 -20.75 6.41 0.65
N PHE A 6 -21.17 6.52 1.91
CA PHE A 6 -20.50 7.38 2.89
C PHE A 6 -19.12 6.81 3.29
N ILE A 7 -18.98 5.48 3.29
CA ILE A 7 -17.74 4.75 3.56
C ILE A 7 -17.59 3.70 2.47
N CYS A 8 -16.42 3.67 1.81
CA CYS A 8 -16.11 2.74 0.72
C CYS A 8 -15.14 1.62 1.15
N GLY A 9 -14.77 1.56 2.42
CA GLY A 9 -13.84 0.58 2.93
C GLY A 9 -13.43 0.84 4.37
N ILE A 10 -12.59 -0.05 4.89
CA ILE A 10 -12.00 0.03 6.22
C ILE A 10 -10.53 -0.40 6.14
N ASP A 11 -9.68 0.33 6.85
CA ASP A 11 -8.30 -0.08 7.10
C ASP A 11 -8.21 -0.69 8.50
N LEU A 12 -7.72 -1.93 8.57
CA LEU A 12 -7.51 -2.63 9.83
C LEU A 12 -6.08 -2.37 10.29
N ASP A 13 -5.93 -1.29 11.06
CA ASP A 13 -4.68 -0.91 11.70
C ASP A 13 -4.54 -1.62 13.05
N VAL A 14 -4.00 -2.84 13.02
CA VAL A 14 -3.92 -3.72 14.19
C VAL A 14 -2.58 -3.54 14.91
N GLU A 15 -2.58 -2.63 15.88
CA GLU A 15 -1.40 -2.21 16.64
C GLU A 15 -1.35 -2.75 18.08
N GLU A 16 -2.23 -3.69 18.43
CA GLU A 16 -2.23 -4.33 19.75
C GLU A 16 -2.42 -5.84 19.63
N ILE A 17 -1.80 -6.58 20.56
CA ILE A 17 -1.87 -8.04 20.59
C ILE A 17 -3.32 -8.47 20.78
N LEU A 18 -3.85 -9.21 19.81
CA LEU A 18 -5.24 -9.66 19.85
C LEU A 18 -5.45 -10.84 20.81
N ASP A 19 -4.42 -11.65 21.04
CA ASP A 19 -4.38 -12.78 21.96
C ASP A 19 -2.92 -13.21 22.20
N ASP A 20 -2.60 -13.76 23.37
CA ASP A 20 -1.26 -14.27 23.70
C ASP A 20 -0.92 -15.53 22.88
N ASP A 21 -1.93 -16.29 22.46
CA ASP A 21 -1.76 -17.39 21.52
C ASP A 21 -1.89 -16.89 20.08
N LYS A 22 -0.79 -16.97 19.31
CA LYS A 22 -0.74 -16.51 17.91
C LYS A 22 -1.77 -17.15 16.98
N CYS A 23 -2.15 -18.40 17.23
CA CYS A 23 -3.16 -19.10 16.42
C CYS A 23 -4.56 -18.57 16.75
N VAL A 24 -4.81 -18.25 18.02
CA VAL A 24 -6.05 -17.58 18.44
C VAL A 24 -6.09 -16.16 17.90
N ALA A 25 -5.00 -15.38 17.98
CA ALA A 25 -4.89 -14.04 17.39
C ALA A 25 -5.19 -14.07 15.88
N LEU A 26 -4.60 -15.02 15.14
CA LEU A 26 -4.84 -15.22 13.72
C LEU A 26 -6.32 -15.55 13.44
N SER A 27 -6.92 -16.46 14.21
CA SER A 27 -8.34 -16.84 14.07
C SER A 27 -9.29 -15.67 14.33
N ARG A 28 -8.97 -14.80 15.30
CA ARG A 28 -9.75 -13.59 15.61
C ARG A 28 -9.76 -12.62 14.42
N ILE A 29 -8.59 -12.31 13.85
CA ILE A 29 -8.52 -11.39 12.71
C ILE A 29 -9.17 -11.98 11.45
N GLN A 30 -9.00 -13.29 11.20
CA GLN A 30 -9.71 -13.99 10.13
C GLN A 30 -11.23 -13.90 10.31
N THR A 31 -11.73 -14.13 11.53
CA THR A 31 -13.15 -14.01 11.84
C THR A 31 -13.69 -12.60 11.56
N LEU A 32 -12.94 -11.55 11.95
CA LEU A 32 -13.32 -10.17 11.65
C LEU A 32 -13.40 -9.90 10.15
N ILE A 33 -12.35 -10.27 9.39
CA ILE A 33 -12.29 -10.06 7.94
C ILE A 33 -13.43 -10.80 7.22
N SER A 34 -13.72 -12.04 7.64
CA SER A 34 -14.82 -12.84 7.09
C SER A 34 -16.19 -12.19 7.31
N LYS A 35 -16.42 -11.63 8.51
CA LYS A 35 -17.64 -10.87 8.83
C LYS A 35 -17.75 -9.59 8.00
N LEU A 36 -16.67 -8.80 7.92
CA LEU A 36 -16.64 -7.58 7.09
C LEU A 36 -16.92 -7.87 5.62
N HIS A 37 -16.37 -8.96 5.09
CA HIS A 37 -16.62 -9.39 3.73
C HIS A 37 -18.10 -9.76 3.51
N THR A 38 -18.69 -10.50 4.44
CA THR A 38 -20.10 -10.92 4.38
C THR A 38 -21.06 -9.73 4.50
N ASP A 39 -20.78 -8.82 5.42
CA ASP A 39 -21.70 -7.73 5.77
C ASP A 39 -21.62 -6.55 4.79
N PHE A 40 -20.44 -6.26 4.22
CA PHE A 40 -20.21 -5.07 3.40
C PHE A 40 -19.75 -5.36 1.97
N VAL A 41 -18.86 -6.34 1.77
CA VAL A 41 -18.27 -6.59 0.45
C VAL A 41 -19.23 -7.35 -0.46
N GLN A 42 -19.75 -8.50 -0.05
CA GLN A 42 -20.68 -9.30 -0.87
C GLN A 42 -21.94 -8.52 -1.29
N PRO A 43 -22.60 -7.74 -0.40
CA PRO A 43 -23.73 -6.92 -0.81
C PRO A 43 -23.35 -5.84 -1.82
N SER A 44 -22.17 -5.20 -1.66
CA SER A 44 -21.69 -4.18 -2.60
C SER A 44 -21.39 -4.76 -3.99
N LEU A 45 -20.82 -5.98 -4.06
CA LEU A 45 -20.59 -6.71 -5.31
C LEU A 45 -21.90 -7.07 -6.00
N LYS A 46 -22.87 -7.60 -5.24
CA LYS A 46 -24.19 -7.95 -5.77
C LYS A 46 -24.88 -6.72 -6.36
N TYR A 47 -24.88 -5.61 -5.63
CA TYR A 47 -25.47 -4.36 -6.10
C TYR A 47 -24.80 -3.86 -7.39
N GLN A 48 -23.46 -3.89 -7.45
CA GLN A 48 -22.71 -3.47 -8.63
C GLN A 48 -23.06 -4.30 -9.87
N LEU A 49 -23.28 -5.61 -9.72
CA LEU A 49 -23.66 -6.49 -10.83
C LEU A 49 -25.11 -6.30 -11.28
N GLU A 50 -26.02 -5.93 -10.37
CA GLU A 50 -27.45 -5.76 -10.65
C GLU A 50 -27.78 -4.38 -11.24
N GLN A 51 -26.99 -3.34 -10.94
CA GLN A 51 -27.22 -1.96 -11.38
C GLN A 51 -26.15 -1.53 -12.39
N TYR A 52 -26.28 -2.01 -13.62
CA TYR A 52 -25.44 -1.59 -14.75
C TYR A 52 -25.91 -0.23 -15.29
N ASP A 53 -25.89 0.80 -14.46
CA ASP A 53 -26.13 2.18 -14.89
C ASP A 53 -24.80 2.84 -15.27
N ALA A 54 -24.66 3.24 -16.53
CA ALA A 54 -23.41 3.74 -17.10
C ALA A 54 -22.91 5.05 -16.47
N ASP A 55 -23.74 5.72 -15.65
CA ASP A 55 -23.45 7.00 -15.00
C ASP A 55 -23.11 6.89 -13.48
N THR A 56 -23.08 5.68 -12.92
CA THR A 56 -22.68 5.46 -11.51
C THR A 56 -21.53 4.47 -11.38
N THR A 57 -20.36 4.98 -10.97
CA THR A 57 -19.25 4.14 -10.53
C THR A 57 -19.52 3.63 -9.11
N HIS A 58 -20.24 2.50 -8.98
CA HIS A 58 -20.37 1.84 -7.68
C HIS A 58 -19.05 1.20 -7.29
N THR A 59 -18.49 1.66 -6.17
CA THR A 59 -17.26 1.14 -5.59
C THR A 59 -17.59 -0.03 -4.66
N VAL A 60 -16.90 -1.16 -4.84
CA VAL A 60 -16.92 -2.28 -3.91
C VAL A 60 -16.28 -1.86 -2.59
N PHE A 61 -16.87 -2.26 -1.47
CA PHE A 61 -16.28 -2.01 -0.16
C PHE A 61 -14.88 -2.66 -0.06
N SER A 62 -13.85 -1.90 0.30
CA SER A 62 -12.46 -2.38 0.39
C SER A 62 -12.06 -2.67 1.83
N ILE A 63 -11.42 -3.82 2.06
CA ILE A 63 -10.74 -4.13 3.33
C ILE A 63 -9.25 -4.00 3.09
N THR A 64 -8.56 -3.17 3.87
CA THR A 64 -7.10 -3.04 3.87
C THR A 64 -6.55 -3.32 5.26
N MET A 65 -5.22 -3.46 5.36
CA MET A 65 -4.54 -3.59 6.64
C MET A 65 -3.26 -2.76 6.64
N ALA A 66 -2.80 -2.33 7.81
CA ALA A 66 -1.59 -1.52 7.96
C ALA A 66 -0.48 -2.24 8.74
N PRO A 67 0.15 -3.30 8.19
CA PRO A 67 1.26 -3.97 8.86
C PRO A 67 2.52 -3.10 8.87
N VAL A 68 3.27 -3.15 9.98
CA VAL A 68 4.69 -2.75 10.01
C VAL A 68 5.52 -3.57 9.02
N ALA A 69 6.49 -2.95 8.35
CA ALA A 69 7.22 -3.56 7.23
C ALA A 69 7.86 -4.91 7.57
N TYR A 70 8.48 -5.04 8.74
CA TYR A 70 9.15 -6.28 9.15
C TYR A 70 8.19 -7.48 9.27
N ALA A 71 6.87 -7.24 9.45
CA ALA A 71 5.86 -8.29 9.51
C ALA A 71 5.57 -8.90 8.12
N LEU A 72 6.07 -8.28 7.05
CA LEU A 72 5.93 -8.74 5.67
C LEU A 72 7.25 -9.18 5.02
N THR A 73 8.38 -9.09 5.72
CA THR A 73 9.70 -9.49 5.17
C THR A 73 10.11 -10.91 5.55
N GLU A 74 9.47 -11.52 6.55
CA GLU A 74 9.74 -12.91 6.96
C GLU A 74 8.45 -13.67 7.34
N LYS A 75 8.41 -14.99 7.10
CA LYS A 75 7.23 -15.82 7.38
C LYS A 75 6.87 -15.90 8.86
N SER A 76 7.91 -15.95 9.71
CA SER A 76 7.80 -16.12 11.16
C SER A 76 7.55 -14.82 11.91
N SER A 77 7.70 -13.67 11.25
CA SER A 77 7.46 -12.37 11.88
C SER A 77 5.99 -12.24 12.28
N LEU A 78 5.77 -11.82 13.53
CA LEU A 78 4.47 -11.42 14.01
C LEU A 78 4.34 -9.91 13.89
N GLY A 79 3.19 -9.44 13.39
CA GLY A 79 2.85 -8.03 13.49
C GLY A 79 2.48 -7.65 14.93
N MET A 80 2.17 -6.37 15.13
CA MET A 80 1.72 -5.85 16.43
C MET A 80 0.45 -6.53 16.93
N GLY A 81 -0.38 -7.05 16.02
CA GLY A 81 -1.54 -7.90 16.31
C GLY A 81 -1.27 -9.25 16.97
N GLY A 82 -0.01 -9.68 17.08
CA GLY A 82 0.35 -11.00 17.64
C GLY A 82 0.14 -12.18 16.69
N PHE A 83 -0.15 -11.94 15.41
CA PHE A 83 -0.31 -12.96 14.36
C PHE A 83 0.63 -12.73 13.17
N SER A 84 0.84 -13.79 12.38
CA SER A 84 1.62 -13.72 11.13
C SER A 84 0.76 -13.20 9.98
N TYR A 85 1.18 -12.09 9.36
CA TYR A 85 0.56 -11.58 8.15
C TYR A 85 0.76 -12.53 6.96
N TYR A 86 1.85 -13.32 6.96
CA TYR A 86 2.09 -14.34 5.94
C TYR A 86 1.02 -15.43 6.01
N ASP A 87 0.73 -15.94 7.21
CA ASP A 87 -0.30 -16.97 7.39
C ASP A 87 -1.71 -16.40 7.07
N LEU A 88 -1.99 -15.15 7.47
CA LEU A 88 -3.24 -14.48 7.13
C LEU A 88 -3.41 -14.32 5.62
N TYR A 89 -2.40 -13.83 4.91
CA TYR A 89 -2.47 -13.60 3.46
C TYR A 89 -2.73 -14.90 2.68
N HIS A 90 -2.17 -16.01 3.14
CA HIS A 90 -2.36 -17.33 2.53
C HIS A 90 -3.62 -18.07 3.00
N SER A 91 -4.41 -17.48 3.91
CA SER A 91 -5.70 -18.04 4.34
C SER A 91 -6.81 -17.75 3.34
N THR A 92 -8.02 -18.28 3.60
CA THR A 92 -9.20 -17.96 2.79
C THR A 92 -9.54 -16.47 2.89
N GLU A 93 -9.42 -15.90 4.08
CA GLU A 93 -9.75 -14.52 4.42
C GLU A 93 -8.74 -13.53 3.85
N GLY A 94 -7.47 -13.92 3.73
CA GLY A 94 -6.43 -13.10 3.07
C GLY A 94 -6.80 -12.68 1.63
N LYS A 95 -7.66 -13.45 0.96
CA LYS A 95 -8.19 -13.12 -0.38
C LYS A 95 -9.11 -11.90 -0.37
N TYR A 96 -9.75 -11.59 0.75
CA TYR A 96 -10.65 -10.44 0.90
C TYR A 96 -9.88 -9.13 1.17
N ILE A 97 -8.60 -9.21 1.53
CA ILE A 97 -7.74 -8.05 1.73
C ILE A 97 -7.37 -7.46 0.37
N SER A 98 -7.72 -6.20 0.14
CA SER A 98 -7.48 -5.51 -1.12
C SER A 98 -6.02 -5.12 -1.32
N HIS A 99 -5.35 -4.65 -0.26
CA HIS A 99 -3.93 -4.33 -0.21
C HIS A 99 -3.48 -4.07 1.24
N PHE A 100 -2.17 -3.97 1.43
CA PHE A 100 -1.49 -3.66 2.67
C PHE A 100 -0.88 -2.25 2.58
N ASN A 101 -1.28 -1.39 3.51
CA ASN A 101 -0.73 -0.07 3.79
C ASN A 101 0.50 -0.24 4.69
N VAL A 102 1.59 -0.73 4.11
CA VAL A 102 2.77 -1.15 4.86
C VAL A 102 3.40 0.05 5.56
N GLN A 103 3.40 0.07 6.89
CA GLN A 103 4.07 1.09 7.68
C GLN A 103 5.59 0.90 7.52
N ALA A 104 6.17 1.56 6.52
CA ALA A 104 7.57 1.42 6.10
C ALA A 104 8.46 2.50 6.76
N TYR A 105 8.10 2.92 7.97
CA TYR A 105 8.76 4.03 8.67
C TYR A 105 10.24 3.72 8.87
N GLY A 106 11.12 4.63 8.41
CA GLY A 106 12.57 4.43 8.39
C GLY A 106 13.10 3.37 7.42
N CYS A 107 12.27 2.75 6.57
CA CYS A 107 12.66 1.67 5.63
C CYS A 107 11.99 1.80 4.25
N TYR A 108 11.92 3.02 3.71
CA TYR A 108 11.40 3.34 2.37
C TYR A 108 12.33 2.96 1.22
N ASP A 109 12.98 1.80 1.28
CA ASP A 109 14.00 1.40 0.33
C ASP A 109 13.57 0.22 -0.54
N TYR A 110 14.25 0.11 -1.68
CA TYR A 110 14.05 -0.93 -2.66
C TYR A 110 14.24 -2.33 -2.07
N ALA A 111 15.22 -2.52 -1.17
CA ALA A 111 15.52 -3.82 -0.58
C ALA A 111 14.37 -4.32 0.29
N THR A 112 13.76 -3.44 1.09
CA THR A 112 12.58 -3.71 1.90
C THR A 112 11.40 -4.11 1.01
N PHE A 113 11.11 -3.34 -0.04
CA PHE A 113 10.03 -3.67 -0.97
C PHE A 113 10.27 -5.00 -1.69
N GLN A 114 11.48 -5.21 -2.20
CA GLN A 114 11.88 -6.42 -2.88
C GLN A 114 11.73 -7.64 -1.96
N SER A 115 12.10 -7.53 -0.69
CA SER A 115 11.97 -8.61 0.29
C SER A 115 10.50 -9.01 0.50
N ILE A 116 9.60 -8.02 0.60
CA ILE A 116 8.16 -8.25 0.70
C ILE A 116 7.64 -9.00 -0.55
N VAL A 117 8.05 -8.57 -1.74
CA VAL A 117 7.62 -9.22 -2.98
C VAL A 117 8.17 -10.63 -3.12
N GLN A 118 9.45 -10.84 -2.82
CA GLN A 118 10.10 -12.15 -2.83
C GLN A 118 9.46 -13.13 -1.86
N LEU A 119 8.91 -12.64 -0.75
CA LEU A 119 8.21 -13.48 0.21
C LEU A 119 6.85 -13.99 -0.32
N GLY A 120 6.28 -13.34 -1.33
CA GLY A 120 5.08 -13.79 -2.03
C GLY A 120 3.93 -12.77 -2.07
N TYR A 121 4.13 -11.56 -1.55
CA TYR A 121 3.14 -10.48 -1.67
C TYR A 121 3.25 -9.83 -3.05
N PRO A 122 2.21 -9.82 -3.89
CA PRO A 122 2.32 -9.20 -5.20
C PRO A 122 2.44 -7.68 -5.06
N ALA A 123 3.26 -7.04 -5.90
CA ALA A 123 3.52 -5.60 -5.83
C ALA A 123 2.24 -4.74 -5.89
N ASN A 124 1.19 -5.20 -6.56
CA ASN A 124 -0.11 -4.52 -6.62
C ASN A 124 -0.97 -4.64 -5.34
N LYS A 125 -0.50 -5.37 -4.33
CA LYS A 125 -1.07 -5.42 -2.98
C LYS A 125 -0.22 -4.68 -1.96
N VAL A 126 0.93 -4.13 -2.33
CA VAL A 126 1.82 -3.42 -1.42
C VAL A 126 1.72 -1.92 -1.69
N VAL A 127 1.40 -1.14 -0.65
CA VAL A 127 1.43 0.31 -0.66
C VAL A 127 2.34 0.76 0.47
N PHE A 128 3.39 1.53 0.14
CA PHE A 128 4.30 2.04 1.16
C PHE A 128 3.66 3.21 1.92
N GLY A 129 3.42 3.01 3.20
CA GLY A 129 3.07 4.05 4.16
C GLY A 129 4.31 4.76 4.64
N MET A 130 4.32 6.08 4.46
CA MET A 130 5.43 6.98 4.75
C MET A 130 5.06 7.93 5.87
N LEU A 131 5.86 7.96 6.94
CA LEU A 131 5.72 8.87 8.07
C LEU A 131 6.23 10.26 7.67
N GLY A 132 5.32 11.23 7.58
CA GLY A 132 5.62 12.58 7.14
C GLY A 132 6.65 13.29 8.03
N ASP A 133 6.70 12.96 9.32
CA ASP A 133 7.67 13.52 10.27
C ASP A 133 9.12 13.17 9.97
N GLU A 134 9.38 12.13 9.18
CA GLU A 134 10.74 11.78 8.76
C GLU A 134 11.26 12.72 7.66
N PHE A 135 10.40 13.59 7.09
CA PHE A 135 10.74 14.47 5.97
C PHE A 135 11.02 15.92 6.35
N GLY A 136 11.39 16.19 7.61
CA GLY A 136 11.92 17.50 8.02
C GLY A 136 13.26 17.87 7.37
N ASN A 137 13.87 16.95 6.62
CA ASN A 137 15.08 17.15 5.84
C ASN A 137 14.83 16.86 4.35
N ALA A 138 15.15 17.83 3.49
CA ALA A 138 14.94 17.73 2.05
C ALA A 138 15.68 16.54 1.39
N SER A 139 16.86 16.16 1.91
CA SER A 139 17.63 15.02 1.39
C SER A 139 16.95 13.69 1.72
N LEU A 140 16.34 13.55 2.92
CA LEU A 140 15.60 12.34 3.28
C LEU A 140 14.39 12.14 2.36
N PHE A 141 13.65 13.22 2.10
CA PHE A 141 12.52 13.19 1.18
C PHE A 141 12.95 12.88 -0.27
N ALA A 142 14.03 13.50 -0.76
CA ALA A 142 14.56 13.25 -2.10
C ALA A 142 15.04 11.79 -2.28
N ASN A 143 15.69 11.23 -1.25
CA ASN A 143 16.10 9.82 -1.25
C ASN A 143 14.88 8.90 -1.31
N ALA A 144 13.85 9.14 -0.49
CA ALA A 144 12.63 8.33 -0.51
C ALA A 144 11.90 8.38 -1.88
N MET A 145 11.90 9.53 -2.57
CA MET A 145 11.35 9.61 -3.92
C MET A 145 12.20 8.86 -4.96
N THR A 146 13.53 8.86 -4.78
CA THR A 146 14.44 8.08 -5.63
C THR A 146 14.20 6.58 -5.46
N GLU A 147 14.10 6.10 -4.23
CA GLU A 147 13.78 4.71 -3.92
C GLU A 147 12.42 4.30 -4.51
N LEU A 148 11.38 5.12 -4.30
CA LEU A 148 10.06 4.87 -4.87
C LEU A 148 10.08 4.80 -6.40
N GLN A 149 10.93 5.60 -7.05
CA GLN A 149 11.12 5.56 -8.50
C GLN A 149 11.81 4.26 -8.95
N CYS A 150 12.84 3.80 -8.24
CA CYS A 150 13.50 2.52 -8.49
C CYS A 150 12.52 1.35 -8.31
N ILE A 151 11.73 1.36 -7.24
CA ILE A 151 10.71 0.33 -6.99
C ILE A 151 9.68 0.33 -8.12
N HIS A 152 9.15 1.49 -8.50
CA HIS A 152 8.15 1.57 -9.56
C HIS A 152 8.69 1.13 -10.93
N HIS A 153 9.99 1.32 -11.19
CA HIS A 153 10.64 0.85 -12.41
C HIS A 153 10.62 -0.68 -12.52
N ASP A 154 11.04 -1.38 -11.47
CA ASP A 154 11.16 -2.85 -11.48
C ASP A 154 9.82 -3.54 -11.18
N PHE A 155 8.97 -2.90 -10.39
CA PHE A 155 7.66 -3.39 -9.99
C PHE A 155 6.56 -2.47 -10.55
N SER A 156 6.38 -2.48 -11.87
CA SER A 156 5.43 -1.60 -12.58
C SER A 156 3.97 -1.70 -12.10
N THR A 157 3.60 -2.79 -11.42
CA THR A 157 2.27 -3.00 -10.82
C THR A 157 2.16 -2.48 -9.39
N LEU A 158 3.20 -1.86 -8.84
CA LEU A 158 3.19 -1.15 -7.55
C LEU A 158 1.94 -0.27 -7.46
N LYS A 159 1.21 -0.42 -6.35
CA LYS A 159 -0.09 0.24 -6.20
C LYS A 159 0.04 1.72 -5.84
N GLY A 160 1.05 2.10 -5.07
CA GLY A 160 1.22 3.49 -4.65
C GLY A 160 2.05 3.65 -3.37
N ALA A 161 1.93 4.84 -2.79
CA ALA A 161 2.36 5.17 -1.45
C ALA A 161 1.23 5.93 -0.72
N ILE A 162 1.21 5.90 0.61
CA ILE A 162 0.35 6.74 1.47
C ILE A 162 1.21 7.54 2.45
N LEU A 163 0.67 8.64 2.96
CA LEU A 163 1.31 9.50 3.95
C LEU A 163 0.60 9.35 5.29
N TRP A 164 1.37 9.05 6.32
CA TRP A 164 0.99 9.17 7.72
C TRP A 164 1.65 10.42 8.31
N GLU A 165 0.99 11.54 8.52
CA GLU A 165 -0.39 11.85 8.14
C GLU A 165 -0.46 13.16 7.34
N TYR A 166 -1.66 13.65 7.03
CA TYR A 166 -1.80 14.87 6.20
C TYR A 166 -1.65 16.18 6.99
N GLY A 167 -2.09 16.19 8.26
CA GLY A 167 -2.39 17.42 8.99
C GLY A 167 -1.32 17.92 9.95
N ASP A 168 -0.56 17.03 10.58
CA ASP A 168 0.45 17.36 11.60
C ASP A 168 1.75 16.65 11.26
N THR A 169 2.56 17.28 10.41
CA THR A 169 3.80 16.68 9.93
C THR A 169 4.81 17.71 9.42
N HIS A 170 6.09 17.32 9.41
CA HIS A 170 7.17 18.06 8.76
C HIS A 170 7.09 18.23 7.23
N ILE A 171 6.14 17.59 6.53
CA ILE A 171 5.93 17.79 5.08
C ILE A 171 4.50 18.21 4.76
N ASP A 172 4.37 19.17 3.83
CA ASP A 172 3.06 19.52 3.27
C ASP A 172 2.49 18.34 2.46
N GLY A 173 1.34 17.82 2.89
CA GLY A 173 0.71 16.65 2.28
C GLY A 173 0.37 16.82 0.80
N VAL A 174 0.06 18.05 0.36
CA VAL A 174 -0.17 18.35 -1.06
C VAL A 174 1.13 18.20 -1.86
N SER A 175 2.22 18.79 -1.38
CA SER A 175 3.55 18.71 -1.99
C SER A 175 4.10 17.29 -2.03
N TRP A 176 3.88 16.53 -0.95
CA TRP A 176 4.17 15.09 -0.91
C TRP A 176 3.38 14.35 -1.99
N GLY A 177 2.06 14.53 -2.05
CA GLY A 177 1.19 13.84 -3.01
C GLY A 177 1.51 14.18 -4.46
N GLN A 178 1.89 15.41 -4.76
CA GLN A 178 2.36 15.80 -6.09
C GLN A 178 3.68 15.14 -6.46
N SER A 179 4.60 14.97 -5.51
CA SER A 179 5.89 14.32 -5.74
C SER A 179 5.72 12.83 -6.00
N VAL A 180 4.94 12.14 -5.17
CA VAL A 180 4.55 10.73 -5.40
C VAL A 180 3.88 10.60 -6.76
N ARG A 181 2.90 11.45 -7.08
CA ARG A 181 2.23 11.44 -8.39
C ARG A 181 3.22 11.61 -9.57
N ARG A 182 4.28 12.39 -9.42
CA ARG A 182 5.32 12.52 -10.47
C ARG A 182 6.04 11.20 -10.68
N VAL A 183 6.46 10.51 -9.61
CA VAL A 183 7.12 9.20 -9.69
C VAL A 183 6.29 8.22 -10.55
N PHE A 184 5.00 8.08 -10.27
CA PHE A 184 4.12 7.15 -11.00
C PHE A 184 3.74 7.59 -12.43
N ASN A 185 3.88 8.88 -12.76
CA ASN A 185 3.58 9.38 -14.11
C ASN A 185 4.81 9.46 -15.02
N CYS A 186 6.02 9.59 -14.47
CA CYS A 186 7.26 9.69 -15.24
C CYS A 186 7.54 8.41 -16.03
N SER A 187 7.18 7.22 -15.51
CA SER A 187 7.38 5.94 -16.19
C SER A 187 6.55 5.76 -17.46
N ARG A 188 5.51 6.58 -17.69
CA ARG A 188 4.72 6.53 -18.94
C ARG A 188 5.38 7.25 -20.12
N ARG A 189 6.42 8.06 -19.89
CA ARG A 189 7.07 8.86 -20.95
C ARG A 189 8.29 8.20 -21.61
N SER A 190 8.84 7.13 -21.04
CA SER A 190 10.03 6.45 -21.62
C SER A 190 9.74 5.65 -22.90
N HIS A 191 8.49 5.60 -23.38
CA HIS A 191 8.12 4.99 -24.66
C HIS A 191 7.80 6.00 -25.78
N LEU A 192 7.87 7.31 -25.52
CA LEU A 192 7.66 8.34 -26.53
C LEU A 192 8.83 9.33 -26.53
N SER A 193 9.56 9.33 -27.65
CA SER A 193 10.68 10.21 -28.05
C SER A 193 12.11 9.78 -27.64
N ARG A 194 12.73 8.97 -28.51
CA ARG A 194 14.11 9.24 -28.92
C ARG A 194 14.07 10.18 -30.12
N SER A 195 14.04 11.48 -29.87
CA SER A 195 14.32 12.52 -30.86
C SER A 195 14.64 13.85 -30.16
N LEU A 196 15.92 13.99 -29.83
CA LEU A 196 16.74 15.22 -29.86
C LEU A 196 16.41 16.42 -28.94
N HIS A 197 17.47 16.76 -28.18
CA HIS A 197 17.98 18.08 -27.76
C HIS A 197 17.74 18.56 -26.32
N THR A 198 18.76 18.26 -25.50
CA THR A 198 19.46 19.15 -24.53
C THR A 198 18.63 19.91 -23.51
N ASN A 199 18.44 19.30 -22.33
CA ASN A 199 18.86 19.82 -21.01
C ASN A 199 18.41 18.82 -19.92
N ASP A 200 18.87 17.57 -20.02
CA ASP A 200 18.47 16.53 -19.08
C ASP A 200 19.24 16.65 -17.77
N ILE A 201 18.46 16.77 -16.68
CA ILE A 201 18.88 16.46 -15.32
C ILE A 201 19.44 15.04 -15.33
N ILE A 202 20.65 14.89 -14.81
CA ILE A 202 21.35 13.61 -14.69
C ILE A 202 20.47 12.65 -13.90
N ILE A 203 20.00 11.59 -14.56
CA ILE A 203 19.46 10.41 -13.91
C ILE A 203 20.66 9.66 -13.32
N PRO A 204 20.80 9.53 -11.99
CA PRO A 204 21.78 8.63 -11.43
C PRO A 204 21.38 7.21 -11.85
N GLN A 205 22.26 6.52 -12.56
CA GLN A 205 22.10 5.08 -12.74
C GLN A 205 22.10 4.45 -11.34
N CYS A 206 21.06 3.67 -11.04
CA CYS A 206 21.03 2.83 -9.86
C CYS A 206 22.20 1.83 -9.99
N VAL A 207 23.28 2.07 -9.25
CA VAL A 207 24.42 1.16 -9.21
C VAL A 207 24.02 0.04 -8.26
N MET A 208 23.70 -1.13 -8.82
CA MET A 208 23.53 -2.35 -8.05
C MET A 208 24.92 -2.76 -7.54
N SER A 209 25.09 -2.77 -6.22
CA SER A 209 26.22 -3.40 -5.52
C SER A 209 25.84 -4.80 -5.06
#